data_AF-A0A7C7D741-F1
#
_entry.id   AF-A0A7C7D741-F1
#
_cell.length_a   1.000
_cell.length_b   1.000
_cell.length_c   1.000
_cell.angle_alpha   90.00
_cell.angle_beta   90.00
_cell.angle_gamma   90.00
#
_symmetry.space_group_name_H-M   'P 1'
#
loop_
_entity.id
_entity.type
_entity.pdbx_description
1 polymer ?
#
loop_
_entity_poly.entity_id
_entity_poly.type
_entity_poly.pdbx_seq_one_letter_code
_entity_poly.pdbx_strand_id
1 'polypeptide(L)'
;MSRISTILENKGPLLSGSLANELINQFSISREAARKEISRASAPIRKLKNVTFDNNQKYLYLDSHFTSDIFFEKLIQYLKANSKAYYYFIKAVSNNYGYITISEIASYTCSPVQPLKGHKSADLIIKDLLYINLLLDNGDGLFQLHSSVDIPQSYTRFKALNIAKKAVMTDFYDWSRKINLVAYNSGKMIEQVPEFHKFQWSFTAPSYINGLQKGSKPGFVVADVILGKTILEEDIEYFLAKVNVINQSKKHSPFIPVLLAEGIEEKAFSRLKSAGVVLGFIDRLFGNHYLKTLRALVSIVENASAVITKNPDKYFEFIEVLSKL
;
A
#
# COMPACT_ATOMS: atom_id res chain seq x y z
N MET A 1 -28.84 -10.71 27.94
CA MET A 1 -28.00 -10.10 26.89
C MET A 1 -28.13 -8.59 26.94
N SER A 2 -27.06 -7.83 26.71
CA SER A 2 -27.14 -6.36 26.63
C SER A 2 -27.69 -5.93 25.27
N ARG A 3 -28.27 -4.72 25.16
CA ARG A 3 -28.76 -4.16 23.88
C ARG A 3 -27.65 -4.09 22.83
N ILE A 4 -26.44 -3.74 23.26
CA ILE A 4 -25.26 -3.73 22.40
C ILE A 4 -24.93 -5.13 21.90
N SER A 5 -24.99 -6.14 22.76
CA SER A 5 -24.72 -7.54 22.36
C SER A 5 -25.69 -7.98 21.26
N THR A 6 -26.98 -7.72 21.43
CA THR A 6 -28.00 -8.05 20.43
C THR A 6 -27.76 -7.35 19.08
N ILE A 7 -27.38 -6.07 19.09
CA ILE A 7 -27.04 -5.37 17.84
C ILE A 7 -25.82 -6.00 17.16
N LEU A 8 -24.77 -6.28 17.93
CA LEU A 8 -23.52 -6.83 17.39
C LEU A 8 -23.69 -8.27 16.90
N GLU A 9 -24.49 -9.11 17.56
CA GLU A 9 -24.82 -10.47 17.10
C GLU A 9 -25.50 -10.43 15.72
N ASN A 10 -26.40 -9.47 15.50
CA ASN A 10 -27.17 -9.37 14.27
C ASN A 10 -26.42 -8.66 13.12
N LYS A 11 -25.60 -7.65 13.43
CA LYS A 11 -24.96 -6.78 12.42
C LYS A 11 -23.46 -6.97 12.27
N GLY A 12 -22.85 -7.77 13.16
CA GLY A 12 -21.41 -7.86 13.32
C GLY A 12 -20.82 -6.64 14.01
N PRO A 13 -19.48 -6.49 13.99
CA PRO A 13 -18.79 -5.36 14.58
C PRO A 13 -19.17 -4.01 13.97
N LEU A 14 -19.16 -2.95 14.79
CA LEU A 14 -19.57 -1.59 14.40
C LEU A 14 -18.64 -0.53 15.02
N LEU A 15 -18.51 0.62 14.35
CA LEU A 15 -17.95 1.81 15.00
C LEU A 15 -18.91 2.35 16.06
N SER A 16 -18.36 2.97 17.10
CA SER A 16 -19.13 3.56 18.19
C SER A 16 -20.19 4.56 17.76
N GLY A 17 -19.95 5.33 16.68
CA GLY A 17 -20.95 6.24 16.11
C GLY A 17 -22.12 5.49 15.47
N SER A 18 -21.84 4.50 14.63
CA SER A 18 -22.85 3.63 14.01
C SER A 18 -23.66 2.87 15.07
N LEU A 19 -22.99 2.31 16.06
CA LEU A 19 -23.63 1.59 17.16
C LEU A 19 -24.55 2.51 18.00
N ALA A 20 -24.16 3.76 18.22
CA ALA A 20 -25.01 4.73 18.92
C ALA A 20 -26.30 5.01 18.12
N ASN A 21 -26.21 5.13 16.80
CA ASN A 21 -27.38 5.33 15.95
C ASN A 21 -28.31 4.11 15.98
N GLU A 22 -27.76 2.90 15.96
CA GLU A 22 -28.55 1.67 16.12
C GLU A 22 -29.29 1.61 17.46
N LEU A 23 -28.62 1.98 18.55
CA LEU A 23 -29.25 2.02 19.87
C LEU A 23 -30.41 3.02 19.93
N ILE A 24 -30.24 4.21 19.34
CA ILE A 24 -31.29 5.23 19.28
C ILE A 24 -32.48 4.72 18.43
N ASN A 25 -32.20 4.16 17.26
CA ASN A 25 -33.23 3.74 16.31
C ASN A 25 -34.03 2.53 16.79
N GLN A 26 -33.39 1.56 17.46
CA GLN A 26 -34.04 0.32 17.88
C GLN A 26 -34.67 0.40 19.28
N PHE A 27 -34.14 1.25 20.16
CA PHE A 27 -34.56 1.31 21.57
C PHE A 27 -35.04 2.69 22.02
N SER A 28 -35.13 3.66 21.10
CA SER A 28 -35.64 5.02 21.35
C SER A 28 -34.99 5.73 22.54
N ILE A 29 -33.71 5.46 22.81
CA ILE A 29 -32.95 6.12 23.87
C ILE A 29 -32.30 7.42 23.39
N SER A 30 -31.97 8.32 24.31
CA SER A 30 -31.25 9.54 23.98
C SER A 30 -29.81 9.25 23.50
N ARG A 31 -29.23 10.18 22.74
CA ARG A 31 -27.85 10.08 22.26
C ARG A 31 -26.85 10.02 23.41
N GLU A 32 -27.10 10.76 24.48
CA GLU A 32 -26.30 10.76 25.71
C GLU A 32 -26.35 9.39 26.40
N ALA A 33 -27.54 8.79 26.49
CA ALA A 33 -27.73 7.46 27.05
C ALA A 33 -26.98 6.40 26.21
N ALA A 34 -27.11 6.44 24.88
CA ALA A 34 -26.42 5.54 23.97
C ALA A 34 -24.89 5.63 24.12
N ARG A 35 -24.34 6.86 24.15
CA ARG A 35 -22.90 7.09 24.37
C ARG A 35 -22.44 6.53 25.71
N LYS A 36 -23.20 6.76 26.78
CA LYS A 36 -22.89 6.30 28.13
C LYS A 36 -22.90 4.77 28.21
N GLU A 37 -23.83 4.11 27.54
CA GLU A 37 -23.91 2.66 27.45
C GLU A 37 -22.70 2.07 26.71
N ILE A 38 -22.35 2.62 25.54
CA ILE A 38 -21.15 2.22 24.77
C ILE A 38 -19.87 2.44 25.58
N SER A 39 -19.77 3.56 26.30
CA SER A 39 -18.64 3.85 27.19
C SER A 39 -18.45 2.77 28.26
N ARG A 40 -19.55 2.31 28.86
CA ARG A 40 -19.57 1.30 29.94
C ARG A 40 -19.54 -0.14 29.45
N ALA A 41 -19.66 -0.38 28.14
CA ALA A 41 -19.60 -1.71 27.56
C ALA A 41 -18.31 -2.44 27.99
N SER A 42 -18.50 -3.65 28.50
CA SER A 42 -17.47 -4.58 28.99
C SER A 42 -17.76 -5.99 28.44
N ALA A 43 -16.94 -6.97 28.84
CA ALA A 43 -17.06 -8.35 28.37
C ALA A 43 -18.53 -8.84 28.39
N PRO A 44 -19.03 -9.47 27.30
CA PRO A 44 -18.27 -9.98 26.14
C PRO A 44 -17.99 -8.95 25.04
N ILE A 45 -18.31 -7.67 25.24
CA ILE A 45 -18.08 -6.60 24.25
C ILE A 45 -16.69 -6.02 24.44
N ARG A 46 -15.91 -5.98 23.35
CA ARG A 46 -14.57 -5.42 23.31
C ARG A 46 -14.50 -4.21 22.39
N LYS A 47 -13.45 -3.43 22.60
CA LYS A 47 -13.10 -2.24 21.81
C LYS A 47 -11.71 -2.47 21.24
N LEU A 48 -11.57 -2.33 19.93
CA LEU A 48 -10.28 -2.48 19.27
C LEU A 48 -9.32 -1.40 19.80
N LYS A 49 -8.12 -1.84 20.17
CA LYS A 49 -7.06 -0.95 20.67
C LYS A 49 -6.14 -0.55 19.53
N ASN A 50 -5.36 0.51 19.76
CA ASN A 50 -4.27 1.04 18.93
C ASN A 50 -4.66 1.64 17.57
N VAL A 51 -5.65 1.06 16.88
CA VAL A 51 -6.19 1.60 15.63
C VAL A 51 -7.03 2.85 15.91
N THR A 52 -6.74 3.92 15.19
CA THR A 52 -7.46 5.19 15.27
C THR A 52 -8.45 5.33 14.12
N PHE A 53 -9.66 5.77 14.43
CA PHE A 53 -10.68 6.13 13.45
C PHE A 53 -11.06 7.60 13.62
N ASP A 54 -11.61 8.20 12.57
CA ASP A 54 -12.11 9.56 12.58
C ASP A 54 -13.07 9.82 13.74
N ASN A 55 -13.02 11.04 14.29
CA ASN A 55 -13.79 11.47 15.46
C ASN A 55 -13.52 10.61 16.72
N ASN A 56 -12.33 10.01 16.82
CA ASN A 56 -11.92 9.13 17.93
C ASN A 56 -12.87 7.95 18.18
N GLN A 57 -13.57 7.51 17.13
CA GLN A 57 -14.46 6.36 17.21
C GLN A 57 -13.69 5.10 17.60
N LYS A 58 -14.40 4.18 18.25
CA LYS A 58 -13.89 2.85 18.60
C LYS A 58 -14.60 1.79 17.77
N TYR A 59 -13.87 0.79 17.34
CA TYR A 59 -14.44 -0.40 16.70
C TYR A 59 -14.86 -1.39 17.79
N LEU A 60 -16.15 -1.66 17.91
CA LEU A 60 -16.74 -2.55 18.91
C LEU A 60 -17.11 -3.87 18.29
N TYR A 61 -16.80 -4.95 19.01
CA TYR A 61 -17.05 -6.32 18.59
C TYR A 61 -17.32 -7.21 19.80
N LEU A 62 -17.91 -8.39 19.57
CA LEU A 62 -18.05 -9.42 20.60
C LEU A 62 -16.78 -10.28 20.64
N ASP A 63 -16.45 -10.84 21.80
CA ASP A 63 -15.33 -11.78 21.94
C ASP A 63 -15.36 -12.90 20.87
N SER A 64 -16.55 -13.40 20.54
CA SER A 64 -16.78 -14.41 19.49
C SER A 64 -16.47 -13.94 18.06
N HIS A 65 -16.43 -12.63 17.80
CA HIS A 65 -16.09 -12.09 16.49
C HIS A 65 -14.59 -11.97 16.29
N PHE A 66 -13.77 -11.98 17.35
CA PHE A 66 -12.36 -11.67 17.19
C PHE A 66 -11.70 -12.62 16.18
N THR A 67 -10.95 -12.06 15.24
CA THR A 67 -10.27 -12.79 14.15
C THR A 67 -11.16 -13.58 13.19
N SER A 68 -12.48 -13.40 13.21
CA SER A 68 -13.37 -14.02 12.23
C SER A 68 -13.47 -13.22 10.93
N ASP A 69 -14.04 -13.83 9.89
CA ASP A 69 -14.21 -13.19 8.58
C ASP A 69 -15.04 -11.90 8.67
N ILE A 70 -16.18 -11.93 9.35
CA ILE A 70 -17.03 -10.74 9.56
C ILE A 70 -16.29 -9.63 10.33
N PHE A 71 -15.36 -9.99 11.21
CA PHE A 71 -14.55 -9.01 11.91
C PHE A 71 -13.58 -8.30 10.99
N PHE A 72 -12.87 -9.01 10.13
CA PHE A 72 -11.94 -8.38 9.21
C PHE A 72 -12.64 -7.66 8.05
N GLU A 73 -13.74 -8.22 7.54
CA GLU A 73 -14.57 -7.59 6.50
C GLU A 73 -15.06 -6.21 6.97
N LYS A 74 -15.73 -6.14 8.13
CA LYS A 74 -16.22 -4.88 8.70
C LYS A 74 -15.07 -3.94 9.04
N LEU A 75 -13.97 -4.46 9.59
CA LEU A 75 -12.82 -3.63 9.93
C LEU A 75 -12.25 -2.95 8.69
N ILE A 76 -12.02 -3.68 7.60
CA ILE A 76 -11.49 -3.12 6.35
C ILE A 76 -12.44 -2.08 5.76
N GLN A 77 -13.75 -2.32 5.78
CA GLN A 77 -14.76 -1.33 5.37
C GLN A 77 -14.62 -0.03 6.17
N TYR A 78 -14.49 -0.12 7.50
CA TYR A 78 -14.32 1.05 8.35
C TYR A 78 -12.96 1.72 8.21
N LEU A 79 -11.87 0.97 7.99
CA LEU A 79 -10.55 1.53 7.71
C LEU A 79 -10.59 2.34 6.40
N LYS A 80 -11.19 1.79 5.35
CA LYS A 80 -11.37 2.48 4.05
C LYS A 80 -12.09 3.82 4.22
N ALA A 81 -13.15 3.83 5.03
CA ALA A 81 -14.00 5.00 5.18
C ALA A 81 -13.51 6.02 6.24
N ASN A 82 -12.87 5.58 7.33
CA ASN A 82 -12.62 6.39 8.52
C ASN A 82 -11.16 6.34 9.02
N SER A 83 -10.26 5.67 8.29
CA SER A 83 -8.84 5.54 8.68
C SER A 83 -7.94 5.25 7.49
N LYS A 84 -7.89 6.19 6.53
CA LYS A 84 -7.15 6.02 5.26
C LYS A 84 -5.69 5.64 5.46
N ALA A 85 -5.03 6.19 6.48
CA ALA A 85 -3.63 5.89 6.78
C ALA A 85 -3.38 4.39 7.00
N TYR A 86 -4.27 3.69 7.70
CA TYR A 86 -4.20 2.23 7.89
C TYR A 86 -4.65 1.50 6.63
N TYR A 87 -5.72 1.97 5.97
CA TYR A 87 -6.22 1.33 4.76
C TYR A 87 -5.16 1.27 3.65
N TYR A 88 -4.28 2.27 3.54
CA TYR A 88 -3.17 2.23 2.58
C TYR A 88 -2.23 1.05 2.80
N PHE A 89 -1.98 0.61 4.04
CA PHE A 89 -1.17 -0.57 4.30
C PHE A 89 -1.87 -1.85 3.83
N ILE A 90 -3.18 -1.96 4.09
CA ILE A 90 -3.97 -3.09 3.59
C ILE A 90 -3.89 -3.13 2.07
N LYS A 91 -4.10 -1.98 1.42
CA LYS A 91 -4.05 -1.87 -0.02
C LYS A 91 -2.67 -2.16 -0.61
N ALA A 92 -1.60 -1.72 0.06
CA ALA A 92 -0.23 -2.06 -0.30
C ALA A 92 -0.02 -3.58 -0.34
N VAL A 93 -0.43 -4.29 0.73
CA VAL A 93 -0.27 -5.75 0.80
C VAL A 93 -1.20 -6.45 -0.20
N SER A 94 -2.45 -6.01 -0.35
CA SER A 94 -3.38 -6.57 -1.34
C SER A 94 -2.88 -6.42 -2.77
N ASN A 95 -2.29 -5.27 -3.12
CA ASN A 95 -1.72 -5.03 -4.45
C ASN A 95 -0.43 -5.82 -4.72
N ASN A 96 0.10 -6.48 -3.68
CA ASN A 96 1.24 -7.39 -3.75
C ASN A 96 0.80 -8.85 -3.45
N TYR A 97 -0.45 -9.19 -3.78
CA TYR A 97 -1.00 -10.55 -3.67
C TYR A 97 -0.93 -11.11 -2.25
N GLY A 98 -1.25 -10.28 -1.27
CA GLY A 98 -1.36 -10.68 0.13
C GLY A 98 -0.03 -10.68 0.89
N TYR A 99 1.09 -10.37 0.23
CA TYR A 99 2.42 -10.35 0.84
C TYR A 99 3.13 -9.02 0.58
N ILE A 100 4.04 -8.62 1.46
CA ILE A 100 4.93 -7.48 1.22
C ILE A 100 6.15 -7.58 2.12
N THR A 101 7.30 -7.06 1.70
CA THR A 101 8.47 -6.99 2.59
C THR A 101 8.41 -5.77 3.51
N ILE A 102 9.05 -5.85 4.66
CA ILE A 102 9.21 -4.73 5.60
C ILE A 102 9.95 -3.54 4.97
N SER A 103 10.89 -3.80 4.06
CA SER A 103 11.62 -2.75 3.36
C SER A 103 10.78 -2.04 2.30
N GLU A 104 9.74 -2.69 1.75
CA GLU A 104 8.90 -2.12 0.69
C GLU A 104 7.61 -1.46 1.21
N ILE A 105 7.06 -1.95 2.33
CA ILE A 105 5.69 -1.61 2.74
C ILE A 105 5.47 -0.10 2.88
N ALA A 106 6.44 0.63 3.42
CA ALA A 106 6.31 2.08 3.61
C ALA A 106 6.25 2.83 2.26
N SER A 107 6.91 2.33 1.21
CA SER A 107 6.89 2.92 -0.14
C SER A 107 5.49 2.94 -0.74
N TYR A 108 4.64 1.97 -0.41
CA TYR A 108 3.27 1.86 -0.95
C TYR A 108 2.20 2.47 -0.04
N THR A 109 2.58 3.40 0.85
CA THR A 109 1.66 4.05 1.80
C THR A 109 1.84 5.57 1.83
N CYS A 110 0.99 6.27 2.59
CA CYS A 110 1.13 7.70 2.87
C CYS A 110 1.53 7.93 4.34
N SER A 111 2.37 7.07 4.90
CA SER A 111 2.90 7.21 6.26
C SER A 111 4.39 7.50 6.21
N PRO A 112 4.87 8.50 6.97
CA PRO A 112 6.26 8.90 6.92
C PRO A 112 7.15 7.89 7.65
N VAL A 113 8.40 7.77 7.18
CA VAL A 113 9.48 6.99 7.81
C VAL A 113 10.33 7.85 8.75
N GLN A 114 10.09 9.17 8.76
CA GLN A 114 10.66 10.11 9.73
C GLN A 114 9.56 10.95 10.39
N PRO A 115 9.80 11.56 11.56
CA PRO A 115 8.77 12.34 12.26
C PRO A 115 8.17 13.48 11.41
N LEU A 116 6.86 13.43 11.17
CA LEU A 116 6.09 14.46 10.47
C LEU A 116 4.83 14.78 11.29
N LYS A 117 4.68 16.06 11.67
CA LYS A 117 3.59 16.52 12.54
C LYS A 117 2.22 16.21 11.91
N GLY A 118 1.32 15.61 12.70
CA GLY A 118 -0.03 15.26 12.24
C GLY A 118 -0.11 13.92 11.50
N HIS A 119 1.01 13.23 11.29
CA HIS A 119 1.06 11.93 10.63
C HIS A 119 1.62 10.87 11.58
N LYS A 120 0.97 9.71 11.60
CA LYS A 120 1.48 8.53 12.31
C LYS A 120 2.53 7.84 11.46
N SER A 121 3.68 7.49 12.04
CA SER A 121 4.78 6.85 11.28
C SER A 121 4.40 5.47 10.77
N ALA A 122 5.07 5.04 9.70
CA ALA A 122 4.85 3.72 9.13
C ALA A 122 5.05 2.61 10.18
N ASP A 123 6.14 2.66 10.94
CA ASP A 123 6.46 1.68 11.98
C ASP A 123 5.35 1.53 13.04
N LEU A 124 4.75 2.65 13.45
CA LEU A 124 3.67 2.61 14.45
C LEU A 124 2.41 1.97 13.87
N ILE A 125 2.07 2.25 12.60
CA ILE A 125 0.92 1.60 11.95
C ILE A 125 1.18 0.10 11.75
N ILE A 126 2.39 -0.29 11.35
CA ILE A 126 2.78 -1.70 11.22
C ILE A 126 2.60 -2.41 12.57
N LYS A 127 3.14 -1.84 13.66
CA LYS A 127 2.99 -2.39 15.02
C LYS A 127 1.53 -2.55 15.43
N ASP A 128 0.68 -1.60 15.08
CA ASP A 128 -0.75 -1.71 15.39
C ASP A 128 -1.43 -2.81 14.58
N LEU A 129 -1.13 -2.92 13.28
CA LEU A 129 -1.69 -3.92 12.39
C LEU A 129 -1.28 -5.34 12.78
N LEU A 130 -0.02 -5.51 13.22
CA LEU A 130 0.48 -6.74 13.84
C LEU A 130 -0.26 -7.04 15.15
N TYR A 131 -0.43 -6.03 16.02
CA TYR A 131 -1.11 -6.18 17.30
C TYR A 131 -2.56 -6.69 17.16
N ILE A 132 -3.27 -6.26 16.11
CA ILE A 132 -4.65 -6.69 15.85
C ILE A 132 -4.76 -7.94 14.97
N ASN A 133 -3.64 -8.60 14.64
CA ASN A 133 -3.55 -9.76 13.75
C ASN A 133 -4.14 -9.53 12.34
N LEU A 134 -4.18 -8.28 11.87
CA LEU A 134 -4.58 -7.99 10.49
C LEU A 134 -3.39 -8.16 9.53
N LEU A 135 -2.21 -7.75 10.00
CA LEU A 135 -0.93 -8.08 9.37
C LEU A 135 -0.26 -9.18 10.21
N LEU A 136 0.33 -10.16 9.55
CA LEU A 136 1.06 -11.28 10.15
C LEU A 136 2.53 -11.18 9.75
N ASP A 137 3.42 -11.51 10.68
CA ASP A 137 4.87 -11.63 10.45
C ASP A 137 5.23 -13.08 10.18
N ASN A 138 5.69 -13.36 8.97
CA ASN A 138 6.07 -14.71 8.52
C ASN A 138 7.58 -14.97 8.68
N GLY A 139 8.31 -14.09 9.37
CA GLY A 139 9.77 -14.14 9.47
C GLY A 139 10.47 -13.54 8.25
N ASP A 140 11.79 -13.36 8.37
CA ASP A 140 12.67 -12.85 7.31
C ASP A 140 12.23 -11.50 6.69
N GLY A 141 11.53 -10.68 7.47
CA GLY A 141 11.03 -9.39 7.00
C GLY A 141 9.88 -9.49 6.00
N LEU A 142 9.14 -10.61 5.98
CA LEU A 142 7.96 -10.81 5.15
C LEU A 142 6.68 -10.66 5.96
N PHE A 143 5.82 -9.75 5.52
CA PHE A 143 4.47 -9.60 6.07
C PHE A 143 3.41 -10.21 5.15
N GLN A 144 2.33 -10.67 5.75
CA GLN A 144 1.16 -11.21 5.06
C GLN A 144 -0.14 -10.66 5.65
N LEU A 145 -1.15 -10.40 4.82
CA LEU A 145 -2.51 -10.13 5.32
C LEU A 145 -3.14 -11.40 5.89
N HIS A 146 -3.90 -11.25 6.99
CA HIS A 146 -4.63 -12.38 7.58
C HIS A 146 -5.49 -13.11 6.53
N SER A 147 -5.58 -14.45 6.63
CA SER A 147 -6.25 -15.30 5.64
C SER A 147 -7.75 -15.03 5.49
N SER A 148 -8.42 -14.61 6.58
CA SER A 148 -9.81 -14.15 6.58
C SER A 148 -10.07 -12.85 5.80
N VAL A 149 -9.03 -12.17 5.31
CA VAL A 149 -9.19 -11.05 4.39
C VAL A 149 -9.39 -11.62 2.98
N ASP A 150 -10.59 -11.43 2.43
CA ASP A 150 -10.97 -11.91 1.11
C ASP A 150 -10.26 -11.14 -0.02
N ILE A 151 -9.02 -11.56 -0.30
CA ILE A 151 -8.20 -11.08 -1.40
C ILE A 151 -7.41 -12.24 -2.01
N PRO A 152 -6.98 -12.13 -3.27
CA PRO A 152 -6.01 -13.06 -3.83
C PRO A 152 -4.71 -13.05 -3.02
N GLN A 153 -4.29 -14.21 -2.51
CA GLN A 153 -3.01 -14.38 -1.84
C GLN A 153 -2.15 -15.42 -2.58
N SER A 154 -0.96 -15.01 -3.02
CA SER A 154 -0.03 -15.90 -3.72
C SER A 154 1.42 -15.46 -3.51
N TYR A 155 2.15 -16.25 -2.72
CA TYR A 155 3.55 -15.98 -2.41
C TYR A 155 4.45 -16.10 -3.63
N THR A 156 4.20 -17.07 -4.52
CA THR A 156 4.99 -17.27 -5.74
C THR A 156 4.79 -16.10 -6.71
N ARG A 157 3.53 -15.65 -6.88
CA ARG A 157 3.21 -14.45 -7.67
C ARG A 157 3.85 -13.20 -7.10
N PHE A 158 3.78 -13.00 -5.79
CA PHE A 158 4.45 -11.90 -5.09
C PHE A 158 5.96 -11.88 -5.39
N LYS A 159 6.66 -13.01 -5.18
CA LYS A 159 8.09 -13.13 -5.48
C LYS A 159 8.42 -12.80 -6.93
N ALA A 160 7.65 -13.36 -7.86
CA ALA A 160 7.83 -13.14 -9.28
C ALA A 160 7.70 -11.65 -9.65
N LEU A 161 6.71 -10.95 -9.09
CA LEU A 161 6.52 -9.53 -9.31
C LEU A 161 7.58 -8.67 -8.65
N ASN A 162 8.09 -9.03 -7.47
CA ASN A 162 9.17 -8.28 -6.83
C ASN A 162 10.46 -8.32 -7.65
N ILE A 163 10.79 -9.46 -8.27
CA ILE A 163 11.91 -9.55 -9.23
C ILE A 163 11.66 -8.62 -10.41
N ALA A 164 10.46 -8.66 -11.00
CA ALA A 164 10.09 -7.81 -12.13
C ALA A 164 10.14 -6.31 -11.79
N LYS A 165 9.66 -5.91 -10.60
CA LYS A 165 9.70 -4.53 -10.12
C LYS A 165 11.13 -4.03 -9.96
N LYS A 166 12.02 -4.86 -9.43
CA LYS A 166 13.44 -4.54 -9.28
C LYS A 166 14.11 -4.33 -10.64
N ALA A 167 13.84 -5.19 -11.62
CA ALA A 167 14.33 -5.04 -12.99
C ALA A 167 13.83 -3.72 -13.61
N VAL A 168 12.52 -3.50 -13.60
CA VAL A 168 11.88 -2.26 -14.11
C VAL A 168 12.46 -1.00 -13.47
N MET A 169 12.68 -1.01 -12.16
CA MET A 169 13.22 0.16 -11.47
C MET A 169 14.70 0.40 -11.81
N THR A 170 15.48 -0.68 -11.97
CA THR A 170 16.88 -0.61 -12.41
C THR A 170 16.97 -0.02 -13.81
N ASP A 171 16.13 -0.49 -14.73
CA ASP A 171 16.07 0.01 -16.11
C ASP A 171 15.54 1.44 -16.19
N PHE A 172 14.58 1.80 -15.33
CA PHE A 172 14.12 3.19 -15.21
C PHE A 172 15.24 4.12 -14.74
N TYR A 173 16.05 3.69 -13.77
CA TYR A 173 17.20 4.48 -13.33
C TYR A 173 18.23 4.62 -14.46
N ASP A 174 18.54 3.55 -15.16
CA ASP A 174 19.47 3.58 -16.28
C ASP A 174 18.99 4.48 -17.45
N TRP A 175 17.72 4.34 -17.83
CA TRP A 175 17.09 5.20 -18.83
C TRP A 175 17.11 6.66 -18.40
N SER A 176 16.69 6.97 -17.17
CA SER A 176 16.58 8.35 -16.69
C SER A 176 17.94 9.05 -16.56
N ARG A 177 19.00 8.33 -16.14
CA ARG A 177 20.36 8.92 -16.11
C ARG A 177 20.92 9.15 -17.51
N LYS A 178 20.64 8.27 -18.49
CA LYS A 178 21.11 8.40 -19.88
C LYS A 178 20.56 9.63 -20.58
N ILE A 179 19.37 10.09 -20.21
CA ILE A 179 18.77 11.33 -20.73
C ILE A 179 19.03 12.56 -19.86
N ASN A 180 19.91 12.46 -18.85
CA ASN A 180 20.21 13.50 -17.86
C ASN A 180 19.02 13.94 -16.98
N LEU A 181 17.95 13.13 -16.89
CA LEU A 181 16.81 13.43 -16.03
C LEU A 181 17.19 13.35 -14.54
N VAL A 182 18.09 12.43 -14.18
CA VAL A 182 18.61 12.26 -12.81
C VAL A 182 20.13 12.22 -12.80
N ALA A 183 20.73 12.50 -11.63
CA ALA A 183 22.17 12.40 -11.46
C ALA A 183 22.66 10.93 -11.53
N TYR A 184 23.80 10.73 -12.19
CA TYR A 184 24.26 9.41 -12.65
C TYR A 184 24.63 8.40 -11.55
N ASN A 185 25.08 8.88 -10.38
CA ASN A 185 25.60 8.06 -9.28
C ASN A 185 24.89 8.32 -7.96
N SER A 186 23.65 8.81 -8.00
CA SER A 186 22.93 9.27 -6.80
C SER A 186 21.51 8.73 -6.67
N GLY A 187 21.10 7.84 -7.58
CA GLY A 187 19.85 7.11 -7.44
C GLY A 187 19.91 6.15 -6.26
N LYS A 188 18.82 6.10 -5.51
CA LYS A 188 18.61 5.18 -4.39
C LYS A 188 17.47 4.24 -4.70
N MET A 189 17.70 2.95 -4.48
CA MET A 189 16.71 1.88 -4.57
C MET A 189 16.25 1.45 -3.17
N ILE A 190 15.28 0.54 -3.10
CA ILE A 190 14.66 0.06 -1.86
C ILE A 190 15.69 -0.41 -0.82
N GLU A 191 16.77 -1.07 -1.26
CA GLU A 191 17.87 -1.53 -0.40
C GLU A 191 18.59 -0.38 0.34
N GLN A 192 18.47 0.85 -0.16
CA GLN A 192 19.06 2.06 0.41
C GLN A 192 18.01 2.98 1.07
N VAL A 193 16.77 2.49 1.27
CA VAL A 193 15.64 3.21 1.88
C VAL A 193 15.46 4.59 1.23
N PRO A 194 14.94 4.64 -0.01
CA PRO A 194 14.97 5.84 -0.82
C PRO A 194 13.91 6.82 -0.29
N GLU A 195 14.38 7.76 0.51
CA GLU A 195 13.57 8.73 1.22
C GLU A 195 13.56 10.08 0.49
N PHE A 196 12.38 10.67 0.39
CA PHE A 196 12.20 12.06 -0.02
C PHE A 196 11.07 12.69 0.79
N HIS A 197 11.39 13.82 1.42
CA HIS A 197 10.47 14.57 2.27
C HIS A 197 9.82 13.70 3.35
N LYS A 198 10.63 12.87 4.02
CA LYS A 198 10.24 11.96 5.11
C LYS A 198 9.37 10.77 4.71
N PHE A 199 9.06 10.62 3.42
CA PHE A 199 8.36 9.46 2.89
C PHE A 199 9.32 8.57 2.13
N GLN A 200 9.12 7.26 2.25
CA GLN A 200 9.81 6.29 1.44
C GLN A 200 9.12 6.15 0.07
N TRP A 201 9.93 5.92 -0.95
CA TRP A 201 9.51 5.63 -2.32
C TRP A 201 10.13 4.31 -2.76
N SER A 202 9.86 3.88 -3.99
CA SER A 202 10.57 2.73 -4.57
C SER A 202 11.92 3.18 -5.15
N PHE A 203 12.01 4.45 -5.55
CA PHE A 203 13.23 5.09 -6.03
C PHE A 203 13.23 6.59 -5.75
N THR A 204 14.40 7.13 -5.43
CA THR A 204 14.64 8.58 -5.38
C THR A 204 15.99 8.93 -6.00
N ALA A 205 16.07 10.04 -6.72
CA ALA A 205 17.33 10.58 -7.22
C ALA A 205 17.29 12.11 -7.33
N PRO A 206 18.40 12.81 -7.07
CA PRO A 206 18.48 14.24 -7.34
C PRO A 206 18.46 14.51 -8.85
N SER A 207 17.89 15.65 -9.23
CA SER A 207 17.82 16.14 -10.60
C SER A 207 18.29 17.59 -10.68
N TYR A 208 19.18 17.85 -11.64
CA TYR A 208 19.75 19.16 -11.93
C TYR A 208 19.23 19.74 -13.25
N ILE A 209 18.15 19.17 -13.80
CA ILE A 209 17.55 19.73 -15.01
C ILE A 209 17.01 21.13 -14.72
N ASN A 210 17.11 21.99 -15.72
CA ASN A 210 16.52 23.33 -15.66
C ASN A 210 15.00 23.20 -15.42
N GLY A 211 14.45 24.03 -14.53
CA GLY A 211 13.06 23.98 -14.06
C GLY A 211 12.85 23.19 -12.76
N LEU A 212 13.71 22.22 -12.43
CA LEU A 212 13.69 21.54 -11.12
C LEU A 212 14.70 22.10 -10.12
N GLN A 213 15.85 22.55 -10.62
CA GLN A 213 16.91 23.13 -9.79
C GLN A 213 16.51 24.50 -9.25
N LYS A 214 16.80 24.77 -7.97
CA LYS A 214 16.65 26.09 -7.33
C LYS A 214 18.03 26.61 -6.90
N GLY A 215 18.62 27.49 -7.71
CA GLY A 215 19.99 27.96 -7.47
C GLY A 215 20.98 26.81 -7.59
N SER A 216 21.75 26.52 -6.54
CA SER A 216 22.64 25.34 -6.49
C SER A 216 21.98 24.06 -5.95
N LYS A 217 20.71 24.13 -5.51
CA LYS A 217 20.02 22.99 -4.90
C LYS A 217 19.26 22.17 -5.96
N PRO A 218 19.46 20.84 -6.04
CA PRO A 218 18.74 20.02 -6.99
C PRO A 218 17.26 19.91 -6.64
N GLY A 219 16.44 19.64 -7.66
CA GLY A 219 15.15 19.01 -7.46
C GLY A 219 15.30 17.49 -7.34
N PHE A 220 14.19 16.75 -7.34
CA PHE A 220 14.20 15.29 -7.20
C PHE A 220 13.29 14.61 -8.20
N VAL A 221 13.65 13.40 -8.61
CA VAL A 221 12.73 12.45 -9.22
C VAL A 221 12.44 11.39 -8.18
N VAL A 222 11.16 11.11 -7.95
CA VAL A 222 10.70 10.04 -7.06
C VAL A 222 9.81 9.11 -7.86
N ALA A 223 9.94 7.80 -7.64
CA ALA A 223 9.16 6.84 -8.39
C ALA A 223 8.65 5.69 -7.52
N ASP A 224 7.43 5.25 -7.84
CA ASP A 224 6.87 3.96 -7.40
C ASP A 224 6.49 3.11 -8.62
N VAL A 225 6.40 1.79 -8.42
CA VAL A 225 6.10 0.82 -9.48
C VAL A 225 4.98 -0.14 -9.07
N ILE A 226 3.96 -0.30 -9.91
CA ILE A 226 2.87 -1.25 -9.70
C ILE A 226 2.74 -2.13 -10.96
N LEU A 227 2.92 -3.44 -10.79
CA LEU A 227 2.92 -4.43 -11.87
C LEU A 227 1.92 -5.56 -11.60
N GLY A 228 1.64 -6.37 -12.62
CA GLY A 228 0.83 -7.59 -12.49
C GLY A 228 -0.68 -7.38 -12.54
N LYS A 229 -1.15 -6.13 -12.68
CA LYS A 229 -2.56 -5.78 -12.83
C LYS A 229 -2.74 -4.45 -13.56
N THR A 230 -3.95 -4.22 -14.07
CA THR A 230 -4.41 -2.87 -14.42
C THR A 230 -4.66 -2.08 -13.14
N ILE A 231 -4.09 -0.89 -13.06
CA ILE A 231 -4.22 0.00 -11.91
C ILE A 231 -5.60 0.67 -11.91
N LEU A 232 -6.29 0.55 -10.78
CA LEU A 232 -7.57 1.18 -10.48
C LEU A 232 -7.39 2.45 -9.64
N GLU A 233 -8.44 3.25 -9.53
CA GLU A 233 -8.43 4.50 -8.76
C GLU A 233 -8.01 4.30 -7.31
N GLU A 234 -8.48 3.24 -6.65
CA GLU A 234 -8.12 2.95 -5.26
C GLU A 234 -6.66 2.50 -5.09
N ASP A 235 -6.00 2.03 -6.15
CA ASP A 235 -4.60 1.61 -6.12
C ASP A 235 -3.63 2.79 -6.03
N ILE A 236 -4.05 3.98 -6.48
CA ILE A 236 -3.20 5.18 -6.57
C ILE A 236 -3.44 6.18 -5.43
N GLU A 237 -4.42 5.93 -4.57
CA GLU A 237 -4.80 6.85 -3.49
C GLU A 237 -3.63 7.15 -2.55
N TYR A 238 -2.84 6.14 -2.18
CA TYR A 238 -1.68 6.35 -1.32
C TYR A 238 -0.66 7.29 -1.98
N PHE A 239 -0.42 7.10 -3.28
CA PHE A 239 0.57 7.84 -4.06
C PHE A 239 0.15 9.30 -4.20
N LEU A 240 -1.12 9.52 -4.59
CA LEU A 240 -1.69 10.87 -4.68
C LEU A 240 -1.73 11.58 -3.34
N ALA A 241 -2.10 10.88 -2.26
CA ALA A 241 -2.09 11.43 -0.91
C ALA A 241 -0.66 11.84 -0.50
N LYS A 242 0.33 10.98 -0.76
CA LYS A 242 1.75 11.25 -0.47
C LYS A 242 2.24 12.49 -1.22
N VAL A 243 1.99 12.57 -2.53
CA VAL A 243 2.32 13.75 -3.36
C VAL A 243 1.65 15.01 -2.83
N ASN A 244 0.36 14.93 -2.49
CA ASN A 244 -0.38 16.08 -1.98
C ASN A 244 0.16 16.58 -0.63
N VAL A 245 0.51 15.68 0.31
CA VAL A 245 1.12 16.06 1.60
C VAL A 245 2.44 16.79 1.39
N ILE A 246 3.26 16.35 0.43
CA ILE A 246 4.54 17.00 0.12
C ILE A 246 4.30 18.38 -0.50
N ASN A 247 3.39 18.51 -1.46
CA ASN A 247 3.07 19.78 -2.11
C ASN A 247 2.48 20.81 -1.12
N GLN A 248 1.75 20.37 -0.10
CA GLN A 248 1.20 21.24 0.94
C GLN A 248 2.23 21.58 2.04
N SER A 249 3.36 20.87 2.08
CA SER A 249 4.39 21.09 3.09
C SER A 249 5.20 22.34 2.81
N LYS A 250 5.47 23.12 3.86
CA LYS A 250 6.40 24.26 3.76
C LYS A 250 7.81 23.73 3.47
N LYS A 251 8.47 24.32 2.46
CA LYS A 251 9.90 24.08 2.13
C LYS A 251 10.25 22.67 1.60
N HIS A 252 9.48 22.13 0.65
CA HIS A 252 9.94 20.98 -0.12
C HIS A 252 10.81 21.42 -1.33
N SER A 253 11.75 20.56 -1.75
CA SER A 253 12.43 20.74 -3.04
C SER A 253 11.46 20.44 -4.19
N PRO A 254 11.59 21.10 -5.36
CA PRO A 254 10.84 20.69 -6.56
C PRO A 254 11.07 19.22 -6.85
N PHE A 255 10.03 18.52 -7.30
CA PHE A 255 10.16 17.11 -7.62
C PHE A 255 9.22 16.69 -8.74
N ILE A 256 9.60 15.61 -9.44
CA ILE A 256 8.77 14.91 -10.41
C ILE A 256 8.35 13.58 -9.78
N PRO A 257 7.05 13.41 -9.45
CA PRO A 257 6.51 12.11 -9.10
C PRO A 257 6.28 11.27 -10.36
N VAL A 258 6.81 10.05 -10.37
CA VAL A 258 6.66 9.08 -11.46
C VAL A 258 5.94 7.85 -10.94
N LEU A 259 4.93 7.38 -11.67
CA LEU A 259 4.32 6.07 -11.42
C LEU A 259 4.57 5.15 -12.62
N LEU A 260 5.29 4.06 -12.39
CA LEU A 260 5.58 3.03 -13.39
C LEU A 260 4.49 1.96 -13.36
N ALA A 261 3.94 1.62 -14.53
CA ALA A 261 2.79 0.73 -14.63
C ALA A 261 2.71 -0.01 -15.97
N GLU A 262 2.12 -1.20 -15.98
CA GLU A 262 1.76 -1.89 -17.23
C GLU A 262 0.50 -1.31 -17.88
N GLY A 263 -0.46 -0.85 -17.08
CA GLY A 263 -1.75 -0.35 -17.54
C GLY A 263 -2.51 0.35 -16.42
N ILE A 264 -3.28 1.37 -16.78
CA ILE A 264 -4.02 2.23 -15.84
C ILE A 264 -5.41 2.48 -16.42
N GLU A 265 -6.46 2.33 -15.61
CA GLU A 265 -7.81 2.68 -16.02
C GLU A 265 -7.98 4.19 -16.25
N GLU A 266 -8.98 4.58 -17.04
CA GLU A 266 -9.18 5.98 -17.45
C GLU A 266 -9.34 6.95 -16.27
N LYS A 267 -10.08 6.54 -15.22
CA LYS A 267 -10.32 7.37 -14.04
C LYS A 267 -9.05 7.60 -13.24
N ALA A 268 -8.29 6.54 -12.97
CA ALA A 268 -6.99 6.61 -12.31
C ALA A 268 -5.98 7.45 -13.13
N PHE A 269 -5.94 7.23 -14.45
CA PHE A 269 -5.10 7.99 -15.38
C PHE A 269 -5.39 9.49 -15.31
N SER A 270 -6.67 9.87 -15.39
CA SER A 270 -7.11 11.26 -15.35
C SER A 270 -6.72 11.95 -14.04
N ARG A 271 -6.85 11.24 -12.91
CA ARG A 271 -6.47 11.76 -11.60
C ARG A 271 -4.95 11.93 -11.45
N LEU A 272 -4.16 10.96 -11.88
CA LEU A 272 -2.69 11.05 -11.86
C LEU A 272 -2.21 12.22 -12.73
N LYS A 273 -2.74 12.33 -13.95
CA LYS A 273 -2.41 13.43 -14.87
C LYS A 273 -2.74 14.79 -14.27
N SER A 274 -3.93 14.92 -13.67
CA SER A 274 -4.38 16.18 -13.03
C SER A 274 -3.51 16.55 -11.82
N ALA A 275 -2.90 15.57 -11.15
CA ALA A 275 -1.97 15.78 -10.05
C ALA A 275 -0.52 16.05 -10.50
N GLY A 276 -0.25 16.14 -11.80
CA GLY A 276 1.09 16.39 -12.34
C GLY A 276 2.03 15.19 -12.24
N VAL A 277 1.50 13.97 -12.16
CA VAL A 277 2.29 12.73 -12.10
C VAL A 277 2.72 12.32 -13.51
N VAL A 278 4.00 12.01 -13.67
CA VAL A 278 4.53 11.41 -14.89
C VAL A 278 4.20 9.92 -14.91
N LEU A 279 3.55 9.48 -15.98
CA LEU A 279 3.15 8.09 -16.15
C LEU A 279 4.16 7.35 -17.02
N GLY A 280 4.91 6.45 -16.41
CA GLY A 280 5.87 5.60 -17.09
C GLY A 280 5.28 4.25 -17.44
N PHE A 281 4.60 4.17 -18.59
CA PHE A 281 4.10 2.91 -19.09
C PHE A 281 5.26 2.03 -19.58
N ILE A 282 5.34 0.79 -19.09
CA ILE A 282 6.48 -0.11 -19.34
C ILE A 282 6.71 -0.37 -20.84
N ASP A 283 5.65 -0.57 -21.60
CA ASP A 283 5.69 -0.75 -23.06
C ASP A 283 6.16 0.49 -23.82
N ARG A 284 5.89 1.69 -23.29
CA ARG A 284 6.29 2.96 -23.92
C ARG A 284 7.71 3.37 -23.56
N LEU A 285 8.14 3.09 -22.33
CA LEU A 285 9.49 3.41 -21.87
C LEU A 285 10.54 2.44 -22.45
N PHE A 286 10.23 1.15 -22.45
CA PHE A 286 11.21 0.09 -22.78
C PHE A 286 10.82 -0.75 -23.99
N GLY A 287 9.64 -0.52 -24.57
CA GLY A 287 9.16 -1.22 -25.75
C GLY A 287 8.29 -2.46 -25.43
N ASN A 288 7.48 -2.84 -26.41
CA ASN A 288 6.57 -3.99 -26.30
C ASN A 288 7.29 -5.33 -26.08
N HIS A 289 8.50 -5.49 -26.63
CA HIS A 289 9.28 -6.72 -26.42
C HIS A 289 9.69 -6.86 -24.95
N TYR A 290 10.17 -5.77 -24.33
CA TYR A 290 10.51 -5.74 -22.91
C TYR A 290 9.32 -6.14 -22.04
N LEU A 291 8.14 -5.55 -22.26
CA LEU A 291 6.94 -5.90 -21.49
C LEU A 291 6.56 -7.38 -21.65
N LYS A 292 6.68 -7.95 -22.87
CA LYS A 292 6.42 -9.38 -23.10
C LYS A 292 7.41 -10.26 -22.32
N THR A 293 8.70 -9.91 -22.35
CA THR A 293 9.76 -10.62 -21.61
C THR A 293 9.52 -10.55 -20.10
N LEU A 294 9.16 -9.38 -19.58
CA LEU A 294 8.83 -9.18 -18.17
C LEU A 294 7.65 -10.06 -17.73
N ARG A 295 6.59 -10.14 -18.54
CA ARG A 295 5.44 -11.02 -18.26
C ARG A 295 5.79 -12.50 -18.31
N ALA A 296 6.63 -12.90 -19.27
CA ALA A 296 7.14 -14.27 -19.36
C ALA A 296 7.96 -14.63 -18.11
N LEU A 297 8.83 -13.73 -17.65
CA LEU A 297 9.58 -13.87 -16.40
C LEU A 297 8.65 -14.12 -15.22
N VAL A 298 7.63 -13.27 -15.05
CA VAL A 298 6.70 -13.42 -13.94
C VAL A 298 5.98 -14.77 -14.01
N SER A 299 5.52 -15.16 -15.20
CA SER A 299 4.85 -16.45 -15.42
C SER A 299 5.73 -17.65 -15.10
N ILE A 300 7.03 -17.60 -15.45
CA ILE A 300 7.96 -18.72 -15.23
C ILE A 300 8.29 -18.84 -13.74
N VAL A 301 8.59 -17.73 -13.06
CA VAL A 301 8.89 -17.75 -11.62
C VAL A 301 7.67 -18.21 -10.81
N GLU A 302 6.48 -17.74 -11.17
CA GLU A 302 5.24 -18.14 -10.51
C GLU A 302 4.96 -19.65 -10.62
N ASN A 303 5.34 -20.25 -11.75
CA ASN A 303 5.11 -21.66 -12.07
C ASN A 303 6.39 -22.51 -12.02
N ALA A 304 7.44 -22.05 -11.34
CA ALA A 304 8.79 -22.62 -11.45
C ALA A 304 8.83 -24.14 -11.24
N SER A 305 8.17 -24.65 -10.20
CA SER A 305 8.10 -26.09 -9.94
C SER A 305 7.46 -26.86 -11.10
N ALA A 306 6.35 -26.35 -11.66
CA ALA A 306 5.67 -26.99 -12.79
C ALA A 306 6.47 -26.89 -14.09
N VAL A 307 7.16 -25.77 -14.32
CA VAL A 307 8.02 -25.55 -15.49
C VAL A 307 9.22 -26.49 -15.45
N ILE A 308 9.90 -26.59 -14.30
CA ILE A 308 11.05 -27.50 -14.10
C ILE A 308 10.63 -28.96 -14.34
N THR A 309 9.46 -29.39 -13.86
CA THR A 309 9.01 -30.77 -14.05
C THR A 309 8.58 -31.07 -15.50
N LYS A 310 7.93 -30.12 -16.20
CA LYS A 310 7.34 -30.38 -17.51
C LYS A 310 8.21 -30.00 -18.70
N ASN A 311 9.08 -29.00 -18.54
CA ASN A 311 9.88 -28.45 -19.64
C ASN A 311 11.17 -27.78 -19.11
N PRO A 312 12.17 -28.57 -18.69
CA PRO A 312 13.39 -28.08 -18.05
C PRO A 312 14.16 -27.06 -18.90
N ASP A 313 14.18 -27.23 -20.23
CA ASP A 313 14.91 -26.33 -21.14
C ASP A 313 14.39 -24.90 -21.09
N LYS A 314 13.07 -24.71 -20.92
CA LYS A 314 12.48 -23.37 -20.74
C LYS A 314 12.95 -22.66 -19.47
N TYR A 315 13.31 -23.42 -18.43
CA TYR A 315 13.89 -22.86 -17.21
C TYR A 315 15.33 -22.39 -17.44
N PHE A 316 16.12 -23.12 -18.22
CA PHE A 316 17.48 -22.71 -18.57
C PHE A 316 17.50 -21.53 -19.55
N GLU A 317 16.66 -21.54 -20.59
CA GLU A 317 16.44 -20.37 -21.46
C GLU A 317 16.04 -19.13 -20.64
N PHE A 318 15.24 -19.33 -19.60
CA PHE A 318 14.85 -18.25 -18.69
C PHE A 318 16.01 -17.69 -17.86
N ILE A 319 16.87 -18.54 -17.29
CA ILE A 319 18.09 -18.09 -16.58
C ILE A 319 19.00 -17.28 -17.53
N GLU A 320 19.10 -17.68 -18.79
CA GLU A 320 19.87 -16.93 -19.80
C GLU A 320 19.25 -15.59 -20.19
N VAL A 321 17.92 -15.48 -20.20
CA VAL A 321 17.23 -14.20 -20.45
C VAL A 321 17.39 -13.28 -19.25
N LEU A 322 17.30 -13.81 -18.03
CA LEU A 322 17.52 -13.04 -16.80
C LEU A 322 18.94 -12.49 -16.69
N SER A 323 19.96 -13.21 -17.15
CA SER A 323 21.35 -12.74 -17.11
C SER A 323 21.67 -11.64 -18.12
N LYS A 324 20.74 -11.35 -19.03
CA LYS A 324 20.86 -10.33 -20.09
C LYS A 324 19.99 -9.08 -19.86
N LEU A 325 19.14 -9.11 -18.83
CA LEU A 325 18.45 -7.93 -18.30
C LEU A 325 19.41 -7.15 -17.40
#